data_AF-A0A1B7WZ36-F1
#
_entry.id   AF-A0A1B7WZ36-F1
#
_cell.length_a   1.000
_cell.length_b   1.000
_cell.length_c   1.000
_cell.angle_alpha   90.00
_cell.angle_beta   90.00
_cell.angle_gamma   90.00
#
_symmetry.space_group_name_H-M   'P 1'
#
loop_
_entity.id
_entity.type
_entity.pdbx_description
1 polymer ?
#
loop_
_entity_poly.entity_id
_entity_poly.type
_entity_poly.pdbx_seq_one_letter_code
_entity_poly.pdbx_strand_id
1 'polypeptide(L)'
;METNFKIEYPSAGATYCNDTYGVYEYGVYSESSVLAGQTCRIWLDEFDTLEEAKAAYPQASFDDCGSSYHPLSLSSVAPDWFDEGYAGERWDDDY
;
A
#
# COMPACT_ATOMS: atom_id res chain seq x y z
N MET A 1 14.61 6.96 8.34
CA MET A 1 13.37 6.21 8.05
C MET A 1 13.76 4.75 8.08
N GLU A 2 13.24 3.96 9.02
CA GLU A 2 13.41 2.51 9.01
C GLU A 2 12.53 1.96 7.90
N THR A 3 13.14 1.66 6.76
CA THR A 3 12.48 0.93 5.69
C THR A 3 12.36 -0.52 6.11
N ASN A 4 11.15 -0.99 6.37
CA ASN A 4 10.90 -2.34 6.85
C ASN A 4 10.47 -3.21 5.67
N PHE A 5 11.40 -4.00 5.14
CA PHE A 5 11.09 -4.99 4.11
C PHE A 5 10.57 -6.26 4.78
N LYS A 6 9.47 -6.80 4.25
CA LYS A 6 8.88 -8.05 4.73
C LYS A 6 8.61 -9.01 3.58
N ILE A 7 8.80 -10.29 3.83
CA ILE A 7 8.40 -11.38 2.96
C ILE A 7 7.17 -12.02 3.57
N GLU A 8 6.11 -12.17 2.78
CA GLU A 8 4.81 -12.71 3.22
C GLU A 8 4.37 -13.86 2.29
N TYR A 9 3.65 -14.83 2.84
CA TYR A 9 3.03 -15.93 2.08
C TYR A 9 1.61 -16.20 2.60
N PRO A 10 0.59 -16.33 1.74
CA PRO A 10 0.62 -16.05 0.30
C PRO A 10 0.78 -14.55 0.00
N SER A 11 1.31 -14.23 -1.17
CA SER A 11 1.35 -12.87 -1.73
C SER A 11 -0.08 -12.40 -2.02
N ALA A 12 -0.65 -11.63 -1.10
CA ALA A 12 -2.03 -11.14 -1.23
C ALA A 12 -2.13 -9.62 -1.15
N GLY A 13 -3.14 -9.09 -1.85
CA GLY A 13 -3.48 -7.68 -1.90
C GLY A 13 -4.98 -7.48 -2.14
N ALA A 14 -5.36 -6.24 -2.48
CA ALA A 14 -6.76 -5.86 -2.67
C ALA A 14 -7.48 -6.67 -3.77
N THR A 15 -6.75 -7.01 -4.83
CA THR A 15 -7.29 -7.58 -6.07
C THR A 15 -6.65 -8.90 -6.45
N TYR A 16 -5.72 -9.42 -5.65
CA TYR A 16 -4.94 -10.62 -5.97
C TYR A 16 -4.62 -11.44 -4.72
N CYS A 17 -4.41 -12.74 -4.93
CA CYS A 17 -3.92 -13.69 -3.93
C CYS A 17 -3.19 -14.80 -4.68
N ASN A 18 -1.86 -14.76 -4.66
CA ASN A 18 -0.99 -15.71 -5.34
C ASN A 18 -0.30 -16.60 -4.30
N ASP A 19 -0.17 -17.89 -4.59
CA ASP A 19 0.57 -18.86 -3.76
C ASP A 19 2.10 -18.70 -3.95
N THR A 20 2.59 -17.46 -3.88
CA THR A 20 4.00 -17.05 -4.03
C THR A 20 4.45 -16.27 -2.80
N TYR A 21 5.77 -16.13 -2.62
CA TYR A 21 6.37 -15.31 -1.58
C TYR A 21 6.48 -13.86 -2.08
N GLY A 22 5.63 -12.98 -1.57
CA GLY A 22 5.62 -11.56 -1.93
C GLY A 22 6.55 -10.76 -1.04
N VAL A 23 7.35 -9.87 -1.64
CA VAL A 23 8.20 -8.91 -0.92
C VAL A 23 7.53 -7.55 -0.90
N TYR A 24 7.40 -7.00 0.30
CA TYR A 24 6.72 -5.74 0.55
C TYR A 24 7.60 -4.77 1.32
N GLU A 25 7.54 -3.50 0.94
CA GLU A 25 8.09 -2.39 1.72
C GLU A 25 7.00 -1.79 2.60
N TYR A 26 7.29 -1.67 3.89
CA TYR A 26 6.44 -0.99 4.86
C TYR A 26 6.99 0.40 5.18
N GLY A 27 6.10 1.38 5.11
CA GLY A 27 6.36 2.76 5.46
C GLY A 27 5.12 3.47 5.99
N VAL A 28 5.15 4.79 5.99
CA VAL A 28 4.03 5.66 6.37
C VAL A 28 3.85 6.70 5.27
N TYR A 29 2.61 6.97 4.89
CA TYR A 29 2.32 8.02 3.91
C TYR A 29 2.75 9.41 4.42
N SER A 30 3.33 10.22 3.54
CA SER A 30 3.77 11.59 3.85
C SER A 30 2.62 12.50 4.24
N GLU A 31 2.91 13.59 4.95
CA GLU A 31 1.92 14.60 5.36
C GLU A 31 1.20 15.29 4.18
N SER A 32 1.80 15.25 2.99
CA SER A 32 1.21 15.75 1.75
C SER A 32 0.17 14.80 1.12
N SER A 33 0.03 13.57 1.62
CA SER A 33 -0.92 12.58 1.13
C SER A 33 -2.25 12.67 1.87
N VAL A 34 -3.35 12.36 1.18
CA VAL A 34 -4.68 12.17 1.81
C VAL A 34 -4.70 11.02 2.83
N LEU A 35 -3.69 10.14 2.77
CA LEU A 35 -3.50 9.01 3.67
C LEU A 35 -2.43 9.29 4.74
N ALA A 36 -2.00 10.54 4.91
CA ALA A 36 -0.96 10.94 5.85
C ALA A 36 -1.09 10.25 7.22
N GLY A 37 -0.01 9.66 7.70
CA GLY A 37 0.03 8.95 8.98
C GLY A 37 -0.50 7.50 8.96
N GLN A 38 -1.12 7.05 7.87
CA GLN A 38 -1.49 5.63 7.70
C GLN A 38 -0.28 4.79 7.26
N THR A 39 -0.27 3.51 7.65
CA THR A 39 0.71 2.53 7.17
C THR A 39 0.59 2.35 5.67
N CYS A 40 1.72 2.43 4.97
CA CYS A 40 1.85 2.17 3.55
C CYS A 40 2.53 0.81 3.36
N ARG A 41 1.92 -0.05 2.54
CA ARG A 41 2.48 -1.35 2.12
C ARG A 41 2.62 -1.33 0.61
N ILE A 42 3.85 -1.38 0.12
CA ILE A 42 4.19 -1.31 -1.30
C ILE A 42 4.67 -2.70 -1.74
N TRP A 43 4.05 -3.25 -2.77
CA TRP A 43 4.53 -4.49 -3.39
C TRP A 43 5.79 -4.19 -4.21
N LEU A 44 6.85 -4.97 -4.00
CA LEU A 44 8.12 -4.82 -4.71
C LEU A 44 8.33 -5.94 -5.75
N ASP A 45 8.18 -7.19 -5.32
CA ASP A 45 8.50 -8.37 -6.13
C ASP A 45 7.82 -9.63 -5.57
N GLU A 46 7.85 -10.74 -6.33
CA GLU A 46 7.38 -12.05 -5.86
C GLU A 46 8.27 -13.21 -6.34
N PHE A 47 8.37 -14.26 -5.53
CA PHE A 47 9.22 -15.42 -5.79
C PHE A 47 8.47 -16.73 -5.51
N ASP A 48 8.86 -17.80 -6.19
CA ASP A 48 8.28 -19.13 -5.96
C ASP A 48 8.77 -19.75 -4.63
N THR A 49 9.96 -19.36 -4.16
CA THR A 49 10.55 -19.89 -2.94
C THR A 49 11.02 -18.81 -1.96
N LEU A 50 10.97 -19.14 -0.66
CA LEU A 50 11.47 -18.26 0.40
C LEU A 50 12.97 -17.99 0.27
N GLU A 51 13.74 -18.98 -0.17
CA GLU A 51 15.19 -18.86 -0.31
C GLU A 51 15.57 -17.85 -1.41
N GLU A 52 14.87 -17.84 -2.54
CA GLU A 52 15.05 -16.85 -3.59
C GLU A 52 14.69 -15.44 -3.09
N ALA A 53 13.56 -15.30 -2.39
CA ALA A 53 13.15 -14.03 -1.81
C ALA A 53 14.18 -13.48 -0.81
N LYS A 54 14.73 -14.34 0.07
CA LYS A 54 15.79 -13.97 1.02
C LYS A 54 17.12 -13.68 0.34
N ALA A 55 17.45 -14.36 -0.76
CA ALA A 55 18.65 -14.11 -1.52
C ALA A 55 18.59 -12.75 -2.24
N ALA A 56 17.43 -12.38 -2.79
CA ALA A 56 17.20 -11.11 -3.44
C ALA A 56 17.06 -9.94 -2.43
N TYR A 57 16.41 -10.19 -1.29
CA TYR A 57 16.18 -9.20 -0.23
C TYR A 57 16.68 -9.69 1.12
N PRO A 58 18.02 -9.74 1.34
CA PRO A 58 18.61 -10.27 2.57
C PRO A 58 18.26 -9.45 3.82
N GLN A 59 17.87 -8.19 3.65
CA GLN A 59 17.40 -7.31 4.71
C GLN A 59 15.92 -7.53 5.08
N ALA A 60 15.16 -8.30 4.30
CA ALA A 60 13.75 -8.52 4.55
C ALA A 60 13.52 -9.57 5.64
N SER A 61 12.56 -9.29 6.51
CA SER A 61 12.11 -10.24 7.53
C SER A 61 10.98 -11.10 6.98
N PHE A 62 11.05 -12.42 7.19
CA PHE A 62 9.94 -13.31 6.83
C PHE A 62 8.90 -13.32 7.96
N ASP A 63 7.65 -13.04 7.61
CA ASP A 63 6.51 -13.07 8.52
C ASP A 63 5.64 -14.30 8.21
N ASP A 64 5.66 -15.28 9.11
CA ASP A 64 4.91 -16.54 8.95
C ASP A 64 3.43 -16.40 9.38
N CYS A 65 2.98 -15.18 9.68
CA CYS A 65 1.60 -14.91 10.09
C CYS A 65 0.59 -14.81 8.93
N GLY A 66 1.01 -15.06 7.68
CA GLY A 66 0.19 -14.91 6.50
C GLY A 66 0.34 -13.54 5.82
N SER A 67 -0.63 -13.16 4.99
CA SER A 67 -0.65 -11.81 4.42
C SER A 67 -1.07 -10.77 5.45
N SER A 68 -0.27 -9.72 5.57
CA SER A 68 -0.55 -8.53 6.39
C SER A 68 -1.29 -7.43 5.59
N TYR A 69 -1.98 -7.81 4.51
CA TYR A 69 -2.76 -6.86 3.73
C TYR A 69 -3.93 -6.29 4.56
N HIS A 70 -4.00 -4.97 4.60
CA HIS A 70 -5.13 -4.23 5.16
C HIS A 70 -5.66 -3.23 4.12
N PRO A 71 -6.99 -3.11 3.96
CA PRO A 71 -7.57 -2.11 3.09
C PRO A 71 -7.28 -0.70 3.61
N LEU A 72 -7.11 0.25 2.69
CA LEU A 72 -6.96 1.66 3.05
C LEU A 72 -8.23 2.18 3.71
N SER A 73 -8.07 2.99 4.75
CA SER A 73 -9.18 3.63 5.43
C SER A 73 -9.37 5.04 4.89
N LEU A 74 -10.29 5.19 3.94
CA LEU A 74 -10.73 6.50 3.43
C LEU A 74 -12.07 6.88 4.08
N SER A 75 -12.17 8.13 4.54
CA SER A 75 -13.45 8.68 5.00
C SER A 75 -14.41 8.77 3.82
N SER A 76 -15.64 8.26 3.99
CA SER A 76 -16.72 8.49 3.03
C SER A 76 -17.32 9.90 3.12
N VAL A 77 -16.93 10.67 4.14
CA VAL A 77 -17.35 12.04 4.36
C VAL A 77 -16.25 12.96 3.86
N ALA A 78 -16.62 13.85 2.93
CA ALA A 78 -15.73 14.90 2.46
C ALA A 78 -15.32 15.80 3.63
N PRO A 79 -14.07 16.29 3.66
CA PRO A 79 -13.64 17.20 4.72
C PRO A 79 -14.41 18.53 4.64
N ASP A 80 -14.61 19.20 5.78
CA ASP A 80 -15.44 20.41 5.90
C ASP A 80 -15.03 21.57 4.97
N TRP A 81 -13.77 21.59 4.51
CA TRP A 81 -13.27 22.60 3.58
C TRP A 81 -13.60 22.31 2.11
N PHE A 82 -14.03 21.08 1.78
CA PHE A 82 -14.34 20.67 0.42
C PHE A 82 -15.78 21.04 0.07
N ASP A 83 -15.92 21.97 -0.89
CA ASP A 83 -17.22 22.33 -1.47
C ASP A 83 -17.42 21.58 -2.79
N GLU A 84 -18.37 20.64 -2.79
CA GLU A 84 -18.75 19.86 -3.99
C GLU A 84 -19.16 20.76 -5.17
N GLY A 85 -19.76 21.93 -4.89
CA GLY A 85 -20.17 22.91 -5.92
C GLY A 85 -19.01 23.71 -6.52
N TYR A 86 -17.80 23.56 -5.97
CA TYR A 86 -16.59 24.25 -6.41
C TYR A 86 -15.40 23.28 -6.49
N ALA A 87 -15.62 22.10 -7.05
CA ALA A 87 -14.63 21.01 -7.18
C ALA A 87 -13.50 21.28 -8.21
N GLY A 88 -13.29 22.52 -8.63
CA GLY A 88 -12.16 22.94 -9.46
C GLY A 88 -12.42 22.99 -10.97
N GLU A 89 -13.52 22.44 -11.47
CA GLU A 89 -13.93 22.61 -12.88
C GLU A 89 -15.44 22.85 -13.00
N ARG A 90 -15.81 23.98 -13.64
CA ARG A 90 -17.15 24.18 -14.18
C ARG A 90 -17.11 23.76 -15.64
N TRP A 91 -17.95 22.78 -15.98
CA TRP A 91 -18.14 22.32 -17.35
C TRP A 91 -18.88 23.35 -18.22
N ASP A 92 -19.27 24.47 -17.62
CA ASP A 92 -20.10 25.52 -18.20
C ASP A 92 -19.26 26.78 -18.53
N ASP A 93 -17.96 26.81 -18.25
CA ASP A 93 -17.08 27.97 -18.46
C ASP A 93 -16.72 28.22 -19.95
N ASP A 94 -17.36 27.49 -20.87
CA ASP A 94 -17.37 27.79 -22.30
C ASP A 94 -18.63 28.60 -22.68
N TYR A 95 -18.85 29.82 -22.17
CA TYR A 95 -19.79 30.79 -22.79
C TYR A 95 -19.57 32.26 -22.41
#